data_AF-A0A526YK15-F1
#
_entry.id   AF-A0A526YK15-F1
#
_cell.length_a   1.000
_cell.length_b   1.000
_cell.length_c   1.000
_cell.angle_alpha   90.00
_cell.angle_beta   90.00
_cell.angle_gamma   90.00
#
_symmetry.space_group_name_H-M   'P 1'
#
loop_
_entity.id
_entity.type
_entity.pdbx_description
1 polymer ?
#
loop_
_entity_poly.entity_id
_entity_poly.type
_entity_poly.pdbx_seq_one_letter_code
_entity_poly.pdbx_strand_id
1 'polypeptide(L)' 'EGRLHPVQQAWLEEQVAQCGYCQAGQIMSAVALLDEVADPTDADIDNAMGGNLCRCGTYPKIRVAIKRAVVLKTAGI' A
#
# COMPACT_ATOMS: atom_id res chain seq x y z
N GLU A 1 4.59 -14.63 -17.60
CA GLU A 1 4.85 -14.50 -16.14
C GLU A 1 4.42 -13.11 -15.70
N GLY A 2 3.73 -13.00 -14.56
CA GLY A 2 2.97 -11.80 -14.19
C GLY A 2 3.82 -10.75 -13.50
N ARG A 3 3.98 -9.58 -14.13
CA ARG A 3 4.55 -8.38 -13.49
C ARG A 3 3.64 -7.94 -12.33
N LEU A 4 4.24 -7.66 -11.19
CA LEU A 4 3.53 -7.18 -10.00
C LEU A 4 3.03 -5.75 -10.23
N HIS A 5 1.88 -5.45 -9.65
CA HIS A 5 1.39 -4.07 -9.57
C HIS A 5 2.35 -3.23 -8.70
N PRO A 6 2.56 -1.92 -8.98
CA PRO A 6 3.45 -1.06 -8.18
C PRO A 6 3.20 -1.15 -6.66
N VAL A 7 1.93 -1.23 -6.24
CA VAL A 7 1.55 -1.45 -4.83
C VAL A 7 2.05 -2.80 -4.29
N GLN A 8 1.91 -3.89 -5.06
CA GLN A 8 2.40 -5.20 -4.64
C GLN A 8 3.93 -5.23 -4.58
N GLN A 9 4.60 -4.61 -5.55
CA GLN A 9 6.05 -4.47 -5.56
C GLN A 9 6.53 -3.69 -4.33
N ALA A 10 5.90 -2.55 -4.01
CA ALA A 10 6.20 -1.79 -2.80
C ALA A 10 5.95 -2.58 -1.51
N TRP A 11 4.88 -3.39 -1.47
CA TRP A 11 4.59 -4.26 -0.32
C TRP A 11 5.71 -5.26 -0.04
N LEU A 12 6.33 -5.79 -1.10
CA LEU A 12 7.49 -6.67 -1.01
C LEU A 12 8.75 -5.92 -0.59
N GLU A 13 9.06 -4.80 -1.25
CA GLU A 13 10.24 -3.98 -0.97
C GLU A 13 10.27 -3.49 0.49
N GLU A 14 9.13 -3.05 1.02
CA GLU A 14 9.01 -2.53 2.39
C GLU A 14 8.74 -3.62 3.45
N GLN A 15 8.65 -4.88 3.02
CA GLN A 15 8.39 -6.03 3.88
C GLN A 15 7.18 -5.79 4.81
N VAL A 16 6.05 -5.41 4.23
CA VAL A 16 4.86 -4.96 4.98
C VAL A 16 4.16 -6.11 5.68
N ALA A 17 4.08 -7.26 5.02
CA ALA A 17 3.34 -8.42 5.50
C ALA A 17 4.07 -9.11 6.67
N GLN A 18 3.34 -9.38 7.75
CA GLN A 18 3.74 -10.35 8.76
C GLN A 18 2.89 -11.62 8.62
N CYS A 19 1.74 -11.71 9.30
CA CYS A 19 0.84 -12.87 9.17
C CYS A 19 0.11 -12.98 7.83
N GLY A 20 0.18 -11.94 6.98
CA GLY A 20 -0.44 -11.93 5.65
C GLY A 20 -1.96 -11.69 5.61
N TYR A 21 -2.68 -11.90 6.73
CA TYR A 21 -4.15 -11.99 6.71
C TYR A 21 -4.86 -10.74 6.17
N CYS A 22 -4.49 -9.55 6.66
CA CYS A 22 -5.14 -8.30 6.22
C CYS A 22 -4.59 -7.74 4.89
N GLN A 23 -3.53 -8.33 4.34
CA GLN A 23 -2.72 -7.65 3.32
C GLN A 23 -3.46 -7.50 1.98
N ALA A 24 -4.32 -8.46 1.61
CA ALA A 24 -5.12 -8.35 0.40
C ALA A 24 -6.06 -7.14 0.43
N GLY A 25 -6.77 -6.92 1.55
CA GLY A 25 -7.65 -5.76 1.72
C GLY A 25 -6.89 -4.43 1.73
N GLN A 26 -5.73 -4.41 2.39
CA GLN A 26 -4.84 -3.24 2.41
C GLN A 26 -4.33 -2.89 1.00
N ILE A 27 -3.87 -3.89 0.24
CA ILE A 27 -3.39 -3.68 -1.14
C ILE A 27 -4.51 -3.13 -2.02
N MET A 28 -5.71 -3.71 -1.98
CA MET A 28 -6.83 -3.23 -2.79
C MET A 28 -7.24 -1.80 -2.43
N SER A 29 -7.25 -1.47 -1.15
CA SER A 29 -7.58 -0.11 -0.68
C SER A 29 -6.49 0.89 -1.07
N ALA A 30 -5.23 0.48 -1.03
CA ALA A 30 -4.10 1.31 -1.49
C ALA A 30 -4.16 1.58 -2.99
N VAL A 31 -4.53 0.57 -3.80
CA VAL A 31 -4.76 0.75 -5.25
C VAL A 31 -5.87 1.78 -5.48
N ALA A 32 -7.03 1.62 -4.81
CA ALA A 32 -8.15 2.55 -4.95
C ALA A 32 -7.76 3.98 -4.57
N LEU A 33 -7.06 4.17 -3.44
CA LEU A 33 -6.56 5.49 -3.02
C LEU A 33 -5.65 6.12 -4.10
N LEU A 34 -4.71 5.35 -4.66
CA LEU A 34 -3.73 5.86 -5.63
C LEU A 34 -4.31 6.09 -7.04
N ASP A 35 -5.51 5.61 -7.31
CA ASP A 35 -6.25 5.93 -8.53
C ASP A 35 -7.04 7.23 -8.40
N GLU A 36 -7.44 7.62 -7.18
CA GLU A 36 -8.13 8.88 -6.89
C GLU A 36 -7.16 10.02 -6.53
N VAL A 37 -6.11 9.72 -5.77
CA VAL A 37 -5.14 10.69 -5.22
C VAL A 37 -3.73 10.25 -5.59
N ALA A 38 -3.14 10.92 -6.59
CA ALA A 38 -1.84 10.54 -7.14
C ALA A 38 -0.67 10.68 -6.15
N ASP A 39 -0.74 11.63 -5.21
CA ASP A 39 0.26 11.88 -4.17
C ASP A 39 -0.44 12.08 -2.81
N PRO A 40 -0.86 10.99 -2.13
CA PRO A 40 -1.66 11.07 -0.92
C PRO A 40 -0.83 11.51 0.28
N THR A 41 -1.44 12.31 1.16
CA THR A 41 -0.85 12.65 2.45
C THR A 41 -0.95 11.47 3.42
N ASP A 42 -0.24 11.57 4.55
CA ASP A 42 -0.34 10.59 5.63
C ASP A 42 -1.77 10.45 6.18
N ALA A 43 -2.52 11.56 6.24
CA ALA A 43 -3.91 11.55 6.70
C ALA A 43 -4.83 10.84 5.69
N ASP A 44 -4.60 11.03 4.39
CA ASP A 44 -5.36 10.34 3.34
C ASP A 44 -5.14 8.83 3.42
N ILE A 45 -3.87 8.41 3.64
CA ILE A 45 -3.51 7.02 3.82
C ILE A 45 -4.20 6.43 5.05
N ASP A 46 -4.11 7.10 6.21
CA ASP A 46 -4.73 6.59 7.44
C ASP A 46 -6.25 6.45 7.31
N ASN A 47 -6.90 7.43 6.68
CA ASN A 47 -8.33 7.40 6.42
C ASN A 47 -8.72 6.25 5.50
N ALA A 48 -7.99 6.05 4.38
CA ALA A 48 -8.25 4.98 3.44
C ALA A 48 -8.00 3.58 4.04
N MET A 49 -6.98 3.45 4.89
CA MET A 49 -6.63 2.16 5.51
C MET A 49 -7.46 1.86 6.77
N GLY A 50 -8.20 2.83 7.31
CA GLY A 50 -8.96 2.69 8.56
C GLY A 50 -9.99 1.56 8.58
N GLY A 51 -10.54 1.20 7.41
CA GLY A 51 -11.44 0.04 7.25
C GLY A 51 -10.75 -1.33 7.24
N ASN A 52 -9.43 -1.36 7.12
CA ASN A 52 -8.63 -2.59 7.01
C ASN A 52 -7.84 -2.82 8.29
N LEU A 53 -8.38 -3.63 9.20
CA LEU A 53 -7.74 -3.84 10.50
C LEU A 53 -6.48 -4.74 10.40
N CYS A 54 -5.36 -4.23 10.88
CA CYS A 54 -4.10 -4.98 11.01
C CYS A 54 -3.79 -5.34 12.47
N ARG A 55 -3.81 -6.63 12.81
CA ARG A 55 -3.46 -7.09 14.16
C ARG A 55 -1.95 -7.18 14.41
N CYS A 56 -1.15 -7.31 13.37
CA CYS A 56 0.31 -7.29 13.45
C CYS A 56 0.90 -5.88 13.69
N GLY A 57 0.08 -4.83 13.59
CA GLY A 57 0.51 -3.45 13.83
C GLY A 57 1.41 -2.86 12.74
N THR A 58 1.22 -3.26 11.48
CA THR A 58 2.12 -2.85 10.38
C THR A 58 1.72 -1.56 9.66
N TYR A 59 0.77 -0.77 10.19
CA TYR A 59 0.34 0.51 9.58
C TYR A 59 1.49 1.47 9.23
N PRO A 60 2.54 1.64 10.06
CA PRO A 60 3.68 2.47 9.67
C PRO A 60 4.36 1.99 8.38
N LYS A 61 4.51 0.66 8.21
CA LYS A 61 5.06 0.08 6.98
C LYS A 61 4.11 0.19 5.79
N ILE A 62 2.80 0.05 6.01
CA ILE A 62 1.77 0.25 4.98
C ILE A 62 1.88 1.68 4.41
N ARG A 63 2.04 2.69 5.28
CA ARG A 63 2.23 4.08 4.86
C ARG A 63 3.47 4.26 3.98
N VAL A 64 4.60 3.70 4.41
CA VAL A 64 5.86 3.76 3.64
C VAL A 64 5.68 3.07 2.27
N ALA A 65 5.04 1.91 2.24
CA ALA A 65 4.79 1.17 1.00
C ALA A 65 3.87 1.92 0.02
N ILE A 66 2.83 2.61 0.51
CA ILE A 66 1.97 3.42 -0.36
C ILE A 66 2.76 4.57 -0.99
N LYS A 67 3.58 5.27 -0.21
CA LYS A 67 4.46 6.34 -0.74
C LYS A 67 5.48 5.78 -1.74
N ARG A 68 6.03 4.59 -1.48
CA ARG A 68 6.92 3.90 -2.42
C ARG A 68 6.20 3.54 -3.72
N ALA A 69 4.95 3.09 -3.63
CA ALA A 69 4.14 2.77 -4.79
C ALA A 69 3.88 3.99 -5.70
N VAL A 70 3.74 5.20 -5.14
CA VAL A 70 3.67 6.45 -5.93
C VAL A 70 4.92 6.60 -6.80
N VAL A 71 6.10 6.45 -6.20
CA VAL A 71 7.38 6.56 -6.92
C VAL A 71 7.50 5.50 -8.02
N LEU A 72 7.11 4.26 -7.73
CA LEU A 72 7.12 3.16 -8.71
C LEU A 72 6.14 3.41 -9.88
N LYS A 73 4.92 3.89 -9.58
CA LYS A 73 3.91 4.27 -10.58
C LYS A 73 4.43 5.36 -11.52
N THR A 74 5.12 6.39 -10.99
CA THR A 74 5.73 7.46 -11.80
C THR A 74 6.93 6.97 -12.62
N ALA A 75 7.69 6.00 -12.11
CA ALA A 75 8.82 5.40 -12.83
C ALA A 75 8.39 4.43 -13.96
N GLY A 76 7.09 4.16 -14.11
CA GLY A 76 6.56 3.22 -15.10
C GLY A 76 6.85 1.75 -14.78
N ILE A 77 7.11 1.45 -13.50
CA ILE A 77 7.38 0.09 -12.99
C ILE A 77 6.06 -0.54 -12.53
#